data_AF-A0A257WY29-F1
#
_entry.id   AF-A0A257WY29-F1
#
_cell.length_a   1.000
_cell.length_b   1.000
_cell.length_c   1.000
_cell.angle_alpha   90.00
_cell.angle_beta   90.00
_cell.angle_gamma   90.00
#
_symmetry.space_group_name_H-M   'P 1'
#
loop_
_entity.id
_entity.type
_entity.pdbx_description
1 polymer ?
#
loop_
_entity_poly.entity_id
_entity_poly.type
_entity_poly.pdbx_seq_one_letter_code
_entity_poly.pdbx_strand_id
1 'polypeptide(L)'
;MEKGTVQQRCGEMLKHSILFLISASAALAQLPTAKPIPRVQAVPLPHHITSFQLDGRELTAMHFDPQDMRPFWYPIRASKDVSLTRMGHPHDPLTHSHHNSVWVTHNMVNGLDFWG
;
A
#
# COMPACT_ATOMS: atom_id res chain seq x y z
N MET A 1 -40.08 -8.08 -58.81
CA MET A 1 -40.48 -8.18 -57.39
C MET A 1 -39.19 -8.27 -56.58
N GLU A 2 -38.29 -7.28 -56.60
CA GLU A 2 -38.37 -5.87 -56.17
C GLU A 2 -38.71 -5.68 -54.68
N LYS A 3 -37.92 -4.79 -54.06
CA LYS A 3 -37.89 -4.24 -52.69
C LYS A 3 -36.80 -4.89 -51.82
N GLY A 4 -35.83 -4.18 -51.28
CA GLY A 4 -35.57 -2.75 -51.29
C GLY A 4 -34.54 -2.43 -50.20
N THR A 5 -33.60 -1.54 -50.54
CA THR A 5 -32.68 -0.89 -49.61
C THR A 5 -33.44 -0.18 -48.50
N VAL A 6 -33.06 -0.38 -47.24
CA VAL A 6 -33.42 0.52 -46.14
C VAL A 6 -32.15 0.96 -45.44
N GLN A 7 -31.69 2.14 -45.84
CA GLN A 7 -30.89 3.04 -45.01
C GLN A 7 -31.76 3.46 -43.82
N GLN A 8 -31.36 3.12 -42.60
CA GLN A 8 -31.87 3.77 -41.39
C GLN A 8 -30.82 4.73 -40.87
N ARG A 9 -31.01 6.00 -41.21
CA ARG A 9 -30.40 7.16 -40.58
C ARG A 9 -31.42 7.63 -39.53
N CYS A 10 -31.12 7.52 -38.24
CA CYS A 10 -31.92 8.16 -37.20
C CYS A 10 -31.08 8.44 -35.95
N GLY A 11 -30.93 9.73 -35.63
CA GLY A 11 -30.76 10.21 -34.25
C GLY A 11 -29.32 10.42 -33.78
N GLU A 12 -28.73 11.57 -34.14
CA GLU A 12 -27.74 12.22 -33.27
C GLU A 12 -28.43 12.54 -31.93
N MET A 13 -28.19 11.72 -30.91
CA MET A 13 -28.48 12.11 -29.53
C MET A 13 -27.25 12.83 -28.99
N LEU A 14 -27.27 14.15 -29.11
CA LEU A 14 -26.33 15.07 -28.47
C LEU A 14 -26.49 14.95 -26.94
N LYS A 15 -25.80 13.96 -26.36
CA LYS A 15 -25.67 13.75 -24.91
C LYS A 15 -24.76 14.84 -24.37
N HIS A 16 -25.36 15.95 -23.95
CA HIS A 16 -24.66 16.99 -23.19
C HIS A 16 -24.29 16.42 -21.82
N SER A 17 -23.11 15.80 -21.73
CA SER A 17 -22.48 15.46 -20.46
C SER A 17 -21.99 16.74 -19.80
N ILE A 18 -22.76 17.28 -18.86
CA ILE A 18 -22.31 18.37 -17.99
C ILE A 18 -21.30 17.77 -17.01
N LEU A 19 -20.02 18.01 -17.27
CA LEU A 19 -18.92 17.63 -16.40
C LEU A 19 -18.80 18.70 -15.30
N PHE A 20 -19.31 18.42 -14.10
CA PHE A 20 -19.06 19.25 -12.93
C PHE A 20 -17.60 19.06 -12.47
N LEU A 21 -16.71 19.94 -12.91
CA LEU A 21 -15.35 20.06 -12.37
C LEU A 21 -15.41 20.78 -11.02
N ILE A 22 -15.59 20.01 -9.93
CA ILE A 22 -15.39 20.52 -8.58
C ILE A 22 -13.87 20.68 -8.40
N SER A 23 -13.35 21.88 -8.62
CA SER A 23 -11.98 22.23 -8.26
C SER A 23 -11.92 22.42 -6.75
N ALA A 24 -11.71 21.33 -6.01
CA ALA A 24 -11.42 21.38 -4.59
C ALA A 24 -10.00 21.93 -4.39
N SER A 25 -9.86 23.26 -4.42
CA SER A 25 -8.64 23.92 -3.94
C SER A 25 -8.69 23.92 -2.41
N ALA A 26 -8.35 22.78 -1.82
CA ALA A 26 -8.11 22.69 -0.39
C ALA A 26 -6.78 23.40 -0.10
N ALA A 27 -6.84 24.72 0.06
CA ALA A 27 -5.82 25.43 0.81
C ALA A 27 -5.85 24.86 2.23
N LEU A 28 -4.92 23.95 2.53
CA LEU A 28 -4.64 23.51 3.89
C LEU A 28 -4.36 24.77 4.70
N ALA A 29 -5.32 25.19 5.53
CA ALA A 29 -5.10 26.23 6.51
C ALA A 29 -4.02 25.72 7.46
N GLN A 30 -2.79 26.20 7.29
CA GLN A 30 -1.68 25.87 8.17
C GLN A 30 -2.05 26.38 9.56
N LEU A 31 -2.35 25.47 10.49
CA LEU A 31 -2.67 25.83 11.87
C LEU A 31 -1.45 26.58 12.45
N PRO A 32 -1.59 27.84 12.91
CA PRO A 32 -0.45 28.72 13.23
C PRO A 32 0.52 28.16 14.29
N THR A 33 0.08 27.16 15.06
CA THR A 33 0.81 26.57 16.19
C THR A 33 1.13 25.09 16.00
N ALA A 34 0.79 24.48 14.85
CA ALA A 34 1.09 23.07 14.63
C ALA A 34 2.60 22.85 14.47
N LYS A 35 3.11 21.82 15.16
CA LYS A 35 4.48 21.35 14.93
C LYS A 35 4.60 20.85 13.48
N PRO A 36 5.72 21.11 12.79
CA PRO A 36 5.94 20.54 11.47
C PRO A 36 5.95 19.01 11.55
N ILE A 37 5.38 18.36 10.55
CA ILE A 37 5.43 16.91 10.43
C ILE A 37 6.90 16.51 10.22
N PRO A 38 7.46 15.59 11.03
CA PRO A 38 8.83 15.12 10.84
C PRO A 38 9.02 14.52 9.44
N ARG A 39 10.18 14.79 8.83
CA ARG A 39 10.54 14.20 7.53
C ARG A 39 10.62 12.69 7.60
N VAL A 40 11.14 12.13 8.69
CA VAL A 40 11.16 10.68 8.94
C VAL A 40 10.30 10.40 10.15
N GLN A 41 9.38 9.46 10.03
CA GLN A 41 8.43 9.12 11.09
C GLN A 41 8.13 7.62 11.15
N ALA A 42 7.86 7.15 12.36
CA ALA A 42 7.24 5.86 12.62
C ALA A 42 5.78 6.12 13.01
N VAL A 43 4.85 5.68 12.17
CA VAL A 43 3.42 5.90 12.32
C VAL A 43 2.77 4.57 12.74
N PRO A 44 2.25 4.47 13.97
CA PRO A 44 1.49 3.29 14.40
C PRO A 44 0.22 3.14 13.55
N LEU A 45 -0.04 1.92 13.10
CA LEU A 45 -1.24 1.54 12.36
C LEU A 45 -2.00 0.44 13.14
N PRO A 46 -3.29 0.20 12.82
CA PRO A 46 -3.99 -0.97 13.32
C PRO A 46 -3.29 -2.28 12.95
N HIS A 47 -3.67 -3.37 13.62
CA HIS A 47 -3.21 -4.74 13.33
C HIS A 47 -1.71 -5.00 13.58
N HIS A 48 -1.14 -4.40 14.62
CA HIS A 48 0.28 -4.59 14.99
C HIS A 48 1.24 -4.21 13.86
N ILE A 49 0.99 -3.04 13.25
CA ILE A 49 1.80 -2.50 12.17
C ILE A 49 2.36 -1.15 12.58
N THR A 50 3.63 -0.88 12.23
CA THR A 50 4.21 0.47 12.29
C THR A 50 4.81 0.81 10.94
N SER A 51 4.28 1.87 10.32
CA SER A 51 4.71 2.40 9.02
C SER A 51 5.91 3.33 9.20
N PHE A 52 7.00 3.08 8.50
CA PHE A 52 8.18 3.94 8.49
C PHE A 52 8.18 4.77 7.21
N GLN A 53 8.05 6.09 7.37
CA GLN A 53 7.81 7.00 6.26
C GLN A 53 8.92 8.04 6.14
N LEU A 54 9.22 8.42 4.89
CA LEU A 54 10.06 9.56 4.53
C LEU A 54 9.23 10.53 3.70
N ASP A 55 9.13 11.78 4.13
CA ASP A 55 8.37 12.85 3.48
C ASP A 55 6.92 12.40 3.18
N GLY A 56 6.29 11.70 4.13
CA GLY A 56 4.92 11.16 4.06
C GLY A 56 4.75 9.87 3.23
N ARG A 57 5.83 9.40 2.58
CA ARG A 57 5.83 8.18 1.77
C ARG A 57 6.34 6.99 2.57
N GLU A 58 5.54 5.93 2.68
CA GLU A 58 5.94 4.69 3.36
C GLU A 58 7.08 3.97 2.62
N LEU A 59 8.22 3.84 3.30
CA LEU A 59 9.36 3.06 2.81
C LEU A 59 9.21 1.58 3.13
N THR A 60 8.76 1.29 4.35
CA THR A 60 8.48 -0.06 4.83
C THR A 60 7.53 -0.01 6.02
N ALA A 61 7.03 -1.17 6.44
CA ALA A 61 6.28 -1.30 7.68
C ALA A 61 6.77 -2.54 8.45
N MET A 62 6.87 -2.40 9.77
CA MET A 62 7.12 -3.53 10.67
C MET A 62 5.77 -4.14 11.05
N HIS A 63 5.61 -5.44 10.79
CA HIS A 63 4.48 -6.26 11.21
C HIS A 63 4.94 -7.09 12.39
N PHE A 64 4.20 -7.03 13.49
CA PHE A 64 4.55 -7.68 14.76
C PHE A 64 3.32 -8.28 15.44
N ASP A 65 2.38 -8.81 14.65
CA ASP A 65 1.21 -9.49 15.21
C ASP A 65 1.66 -10.74 16.00
N PRO A 66 1.21 -10.93 17.25
CA PRO A 66 1.51 -12.14 18.02
C PRO A 66 1.01 -13.44 17.37
N GLN A 67 0.10 -13.37 16.40
CA GLN A 67 -0.34 -14.53 15.61
C GLN A 67 0.65 -14.89 14.49
N ASP A 68 1.53 -13.96 14.09
CA ASP A 68 2.64 -14.29 13.20
C ASP A 68 3.75 -14.98 14.00
N MET A 69 4.42 -15.95 13.39
CA MET A 69 5.53 -16.64 14.06
C MET A 69 6.69 -15.70 14.42
N ARG A 70 6.91 -14.66 13.61
CA ARG A 70 8.04 -13.73 13.77
C ARG A 70 7.67 -12.36 13.19
N PRO A 71 8.18 -11.26 13.77
CA PRO A 71 8.08 -9.95 13.15
C PRO A 71 8.79 -9.91 11.80
N PHE A 72 8.23 -9.16 10.86
CA PHE A 72 8.82 -8.98 9.52
C PHE A 72 8.58 -7.57 8.99
N TRP A 73 9.36 -7.22 7.96
CA TRP A 73 9.30 -5.91 7.31
C TRP A 73 8.72 -6.06 5.92
N TYR A 74 7.58 -5.44 5.66
CA TYR A 74 6.94 -5.47 4.34
C TYR A 74 6.01 -4.27 4.13
N PRO A 75 5.98 -3.68 2.93
CA PRO A 75 6.88 -3.94 1.79
C PRO A 75 8.28 -3.33 2.01
N ILE A 76 9.24 -3.67 1.15
CA ILE A 76 10.50 -2.93 1.04
C ILE A 76 10.43 -2.09 -0.23
N ARG A 77 10.00 -0.82 -0.14
CA ARG A 77 9.78 0.01 -1.33
C ARG A 77 11.09 0.61 -1.84
N ALA A 78 11.38 0.36 -3.12
CA ALA A 78 12.41 1.06 -3.86
C ALA A 78 11.97 2.50 -4.18
N SER A 79 12.84 3.29 -4.82
CA SER A 79 12.53 4.68 -5.22
C SER A 79 11.34 4.84 -6.18
N LYS A 80 10.97 3.78 -6.91
CA LYS A 80 9.84 3.75 -7.85
C LYS A 80 8.56 3.13 -7.27
N ASP A 81 8.42 3.09 -5.95
CA ASP A 81 7.26 2.51 -5.23
C ASP A 81 7.00 1.01 -5.42
N VAL A 82 7.87 0.31 -6.16
CA VAL A 82 7.81 -1.15 -6.28
C VAL A 82 8.40 -1.80 -5.03
N SER A 83 7.71 -2.82 -4.49
CA SER A 83 8.26 -3.67 -3.45
C SER A 83 9.39 -4.54 -4.01
N LEU A 84 10.54 -4.52 -3.35
CA LEU A 84 11.69 -5.37 -3.67
C LEU A 84 11.55 -6.79 -3.13
N THR A 85 10.56 -7.02 -2.28
CA THR A 85 10.29 -8.29 -1.62
C THR A 85 8.83 -8.70 -1.79
N ARG A 86 8.53 -9.95 -1.42
CA ARG A 86 7.19 -10.55 -1.48
C ARG A 86 6.88 -11.28 -0.17
N MET A 87 5.61 -11.66 -0.02
CA MET A 87 5.17 -12.53 1.06
C MET A 87 5.41 -14.01 0.73
N GLY A 88 5.65 -14.80 1.79
CA GLY A 88 5.84 -16.25 1.74
C GLY A 88 7.13 -16.74 1.08
N HIS A 89 7.32 -18.07 1.15
CA HIS A 89 8.47 -18.80 0.62
C HIS A 89 8.05 -19.81 -0.46
N PRO A 90 7.97 -19.44 -1.76
CA PRO A 90 7.39 -20.29 -2.81
C PRO A 90 8.06 -21.65 -3.01
N HIS A 91 9.34 -21.77 -2.71
CA HIS A 91 10.08 -23.03 -2.85
C HIS A 91 9.94 -23.95 -1.63
N ASP A 92 9.36 -23.46 -0.53
CA ASP A 92 9.16 -24.25 0.70
C ASP A 92 8.01 -23.68 1.54
N PRO A 93 6.78 -23.82 1.06
CA PRO A 93 5.60 -23.24 1.71
C PRO A 93 5.15 -24.05 2.94
N LEU A 94 5.79 -25.18 3.26
CA LEU A 94 5.37 -26.05 4.35
C LEU A 94 6.22 -25.82 5.60
N THR A 95 7.56 -25.86 5.47
CA THR A 95 8.46 -25.76 6.62
C THR A 95 8.96 -24.34 6.86
N HIS A 96 8.94 -23.49 5.82
CA HIS A 96 9.40 -22.10 5.86
C HIS A 96 8.30 -21.10 5.45
N SER A 97 7.03 -21.46 5.66
CA SER A 97 5.87 -20.59 5.40
C SER A 97 5.94 -19.24 6.11
N HIS A 98 6.62 -19.21 7.26
CA HIS A 98 6.79 -18.04 8.11
C HIS A 98 7.91 -17.08 7.65
N HIS A 99 8.69 -17.44 6.62
CA HIS A 99 9.70 -16.55 6.04
C HIS A 99 9.04 -15.49 5.16
N ASN A 100 8.42 -14.49 5.79
CA ASN A 100 7.80 -13.36 5.12
C ASN A 100 8.81 -12.25 4.86
N SER A 101 8.94 -11.83 3.59
CA SER A 101 9.72 -10.65 3.19
C SER A 101 11.11 -10.61 3.85
N VAL A 102 11.45 -9.52 4.55
CA VAL A 102 12.67 -9.38 5.36
C VAL A 102 12.32 -9.65 6.82
N TRP A 103 13.01 -10.61 7.42
CA TRP A 103 12.86 -11.02 8.82
C TRP A 103 14.25 -11.29 9.41
N VAL A 104 14.33 -11.44 10.73
CA VAL A 104 15.60 -11.63 11.44
C VAL A 104 15.83 -13.10 11.79
N THR A 105 16.98 -13.64 11.40
CA THR A 105 17.42 -15.01 11.75
C THR A 105 18.50 -15.00 12.82
N HIS A 106 18.10 -14.82 14.08
CA HIS A 106 18.96 -15.10 15.22
C HIS A 106 18.22 -16.09 16.11
N ASN A 107 18.93 -17.00 16.78
CA ASN A 107 18.30 -17.89 17.74
C ASN A 107 17.96 -17.08 19.01
N MET A 108 18.98 -16.51 19.66
CA MET A 108 18.84 -15.86 20.95
C MET A 108 19.50 -14.47 20.92
N VAL A 109 18.78 -13.43 21.35
CA VAL A 109 19.34 -12.08 21.54
C VAL A 109 18.88 -11.52 22.88
N ASN A 110 19.81 -11.14 23.76
CA ASN A 110 19.50 -10.60 25.10
C ASN A 110 18.52 -11.46 25.92
N GLY A 111 18.60 -12.80 25.78
CA GLY A 111 17.71 -13.73 26.48
C GLY A 111 16.33 -13.90 25.85
N LEU A 112 16.09 -13.34 24.66
CA LEU A 112 14.87 -13.54 23.88
C LEU A 112 15.14 -14.55 22.75
N ASP A 113 14.32 -15.60 22.68
CA ASP A 113 14.31 -16.60 21.62
C ASP A 113 13.47 -16.08 20.43
N PHE A 114 14.07 -16.04 19.25
CA PHE A 114 13.45 -15.60 18.01
C PHE A 114 13.09 -16.77 17.10
N TRP A 115 13.46 -17.99 17.47
CA TRP A 115 13.15 -19.24 16.78
C TRP A 115 11.88 -19.92 17.30
N GLY A 116 11.54 -19.69 18.56
CA GLY A 116 10.35 -20.25 19.21
C GLY A 116 10.60 -21.62 19.80
#